data_AF-A0A3D0DDZ6-F1
#
_entry.id   AF-A0A3D0DDZ6-F1
#
_cell.length_a   1.000
_cell.length_b   1.000
_cell.length_c   1.000
_cell.angle_alpha   90.00
_cell.angle_beta   90.00
_cell.angle_gamma   90.00
#
_symmetry.space_group_name_H-M   'P 1'
#
loop_
_entity.id
_entity.type
_entity.pdbx_description
1 polymer ?
#
loop_
_entity_poly.entity_id
_entity_poly.type
_entity_poly.pdbx_seq_one_letter_code
_entity_poly.pdbx_strand_id
1 'polypeptide(L)' 'TLPQDRPENKEETAYLNITLKDNQRTLILKALKQNDGNYSRTASQLGISRTTLWRRMKRFRIEGLPVESH' A
#
# COMPACT_ATOMS: atom_id res chain seq x y z
N THR A 1 1.59 3.38 -40.96
CA THR A 1 2.59 4.19 -40.26
C THR A 1 2.15 4.32 -38.81
N LEU A 2 2.98 3.89 -37.85
CA LEU A 2 2.64 4.00 -36.42
C LEU A 2 2.66 5.48 -36.00
N PRO A 3 1.61 6.01 -35.36
CA PRO A 3 1.65 7.34 -34.76
C PRO A 3 2.63 7.34 -33.58
N GLN A 4 3.79 7.95 -33.80
CA GLN A 4 4.77 8.33 -32.79
C GLN A 4 4.32 9.66 -32.21
N ASP A 5 3.51 9.65 -31.15
CA ASP A 5 3.30 10.79 -30.23
C ASP A 5 2.43 10.33 -29.04
N ARG A 6 2.88 9.29 -28.32
CA ARG A 6 2.39 9.04 -26.96
C ARG A 6 3.30 9.85 -26.03
N PRO A 7 2.85 10.97 -25.45
CA PRO A 7 3.70 11.70 -24.51
C PRO A 7 4.00 10.76 -23.34
N GLU A 8 5.27 10.47 -23.10
CA GLU A 8 5.75 9.79 -21.90
C GLU A 8 5.59 10.77 -20.72
N ASN A 9 4.35 10.97 -20.29
CA ASN A 9 4.00 11.82 -19.17
C ASN A 9 4.44 11.14 -17.86
N LYS A 10 5.69 11.41 -17.49
CA LYS A 10 6.26 11.12 -16.17
C LYS A 10 5.34 11.60 -15.03
N GLU A 11 4.57 12.65 -15.27
CA GLU A 11 3.47 13.14 -14.44
C GLU A 11 2.37 12.08 -14.22
N GLU A 12 1.75 11.52 -15.28
CA GLU A 12 0.64 10.56 -15.15
C GLU A 12 1.09 9.22 -14.59
N THR A 13 2.31 8.77 -14.92
CA THR A 13 2.90 7.60 -14.24
C THR A 13 3.19 7.89 -12.77
N ALA A 14 3.59 9.11 -12.40
CA ALA A 14 3.72 9.52 -11.00
C ALA A 14 2.35 9.59 -10.30
N TYR A 15 1.32 10.17 -10.92
CA TYR A 15 -0.04 10.22 -10.38
C TYR A 15 -0.65 8.82 -10.21
N LEU A 16 -0.48 7.92 -11.18
CA LEU A 16 -0.89 6.51 -11.07
C LEU A 16 -0.12 5.81 -9.94
N ASN A 17 1.19 6.04 -9.83
CA ASN A 17 2.00 5.50 -8.75
C ASN A 17 1.62 6.06 -7.38
N ILE A 18 1.22 7.33 -7.28
CA ILE A 18 0.74 7.97 -6.05
C ILE A 18 -0.63 7.39 -5.68
N THR A 19 -1.56 7.34 -6.63
CA THR A 19 -2.91 6.77 -6.45
C THR A 19 -2.85 5.30 -6.00
N LEU A 20 -1.98 4.50 -6.63
CA LEU A 20 -1.77 3.10 -6.24
C LEU A 20 -1.13 2.98 -4.85
N LYS A 21 -0.19 3.87 -4.49
CA LYS A 21 0.44 3.90 -3.16
C LYS A 21 -0.54 4.29 -2.06
N ASP A 22 -1.38 5.29 -2.30
CA ASP A 22 -2.37 5.77 -1.33
C ASP A 22 -3.47 4.73 -1.09
N ASN A 23 -3.92 4.06 -2.16
CA ASN A 23 -4.81 2.91 -2.05
C ASN A 23 -4.16 1.78 -1.25
N GLN A 24 -2.87 1.51 -1.49
CA GLN A 24 -2.15 0.46 -0.78
C GLN A 24 -1.95 0.78 0.71
N ARG A 25 -1.66 2.03 1.07
CA ARG A 25 -1.59 2.46 2.48
C ARG A 25 -2.92 2.25 3.19
N THR A 26 -4.02 2.67 2.56
CA THR A 26 -5.37 2.54 3.12
C THR A 26 -5.78 1.08 3.29
N LEU A 27 -5.46 0.21 2.33
CA LEU A 27 -5.70 -1.22 2.43
C LEU A 27 -4.92 -1.87 3.59
N ILE A 28 -3.65 -1.51 3.76
CA ILE A 28 -2.83 -2.01 4.87
C ILE A 28 -3.41 -1.55 6.21
N LEU A 29 -3.77 -0.27 6.34
CA LEU A 29 -4.40 0.27 7.54
C LEU A 29 -5.73 -0.42 7.88
N LYS A 30 -6.59 -0.61 6.88
CA LYS A 30 -7.88 -1.29 7.07
C LYS A 30 -7.68 -2.74 7.50
N ALA A 31 -6.76 -3.45 6.86
CA ALA A 31 -6.45 -4.83 7.22
C ALA A 31 -5.82 -4.93 8.61
N LEU A 32 -4.93 -4.00 8.99
CA LEU A 32 -4.37 -3.93 10.35
C LEU A 32 -5.48 -3.71 11.38
N LYS A 33 -6.40 -2.77 11.13
CA LYS A 33 -7.54 -2.52 12.02
C LYS A 33 -8.47 -3.73 12.14
N GLN A 34 -8.77 -4.40 11.04
CA GLN A 34 -9.61 -5.61 11.02
C GLN A 34 -8.99 -6.81 11.74
N ASN A 35 -7.66 -6.84 11.86
CA ASN A 35 -6.91 -7.93 12.48
C ASN A 35 -6.33 -7.54 13.84
N ASP A 36 -6.79 -6.44 14.46
CA ASP A 36 -6.29 -5.95 15.77
C ASP A 36 -4.75 -5.82 15.81
N GLY A 37 -4.16 -5.32 14.73
CA GLY A 37 -2.70 -5.19 14.63
C GLY A 37 -1.94 -6.50 14.45
N ASN A 38 -2.64 -7.62 14.24
CA ASN A 38 -1.97 -8.89 13.98
C ASN A 38 -1.37 -8.90 12.57
N TYR A 39 -0.06 -8.61 12.50
CA TYR A 39 0.69 -8.54 11.25
C TYR A 39 0.67 -9.85 10.46
N SER A 40 0.63 -11.01 11.13
CA SER A 40 0.59 -12.32 10.46
C SER A 40 -0.74 -12.51 9.73
N ARG A 41 -1.86 -12.27 10.42
CA ARG A 41 -3.20 -12.36 9.80
C ARG A 41 -3.40 -11.31 8.72
N THR A 42 -2.93 -10.08 8.96
CA THR A 42 -2.96 -8.99 7.98
C THR A 42 -2.20 -9.36 6.70
N ALA A 43 -1.00 -9.92 6.83
CA ALA A 43 -0.20 -10.34 5.69
C ALA A 43 -0.88 -11.47 4.90
N SER A 44 -1.44 -12.47 5.61
CA SER A 44 -2.22 -13.55 5.00
C SER A 44 -3.46 -13.03 4.27
N GLN A 45 -4.21 -12.10 4.86
CA GLN A 45 -5.40 -11.50 4.24
C GLN A 45 -5.05 -10.70 2.99
N LEU A 46 -3.91 -10.00 2.99
CA LEU A 46 -3.42 -9.23 1.85
C LEU A 46 -2.69 -10.10 0.80
N GLY A 47 -2.53 -11.40 1.04
CA GLY A 47 -1.83 -12.31 0.13
C GLY A 47 -0.33 -12.00 -0.02
N ILE A 48 0.30 -11.41 0.99
CA ILE A 48 1.71 -11.02 0.97
C ILE A 48 2.48 -11.64 2.13
N SER A 49 3.81 -11.68 2.01
CA SER A 49 4.66 -12.08 3.14
C SER A 49 4.68 -11.02 4.25
N ARG A 50 4.90 -11.46 5.50
CA ARG A 50 5.10 -10.55 6.65
C ARG A 50 6.23 -9.55 6.42
N THR A 51 7.31 -9.97 5.76
CA THR A 51 8.45 -9.10 5.39
C THR A 51 8.06 -8.02 4.39
N THR A 52 7.18 -8.34 3.43
CA THR A 52 6.64 -7.37 2.46
C THR A 52 5.73 -6.38 3.16
N LEU A 53 4.85 -6.85 4.05
CA LEU A 53 4.00 -6.00 4.87
C LEU A 53 4.86 -5.02 5.69
N TRP A 54 5.90 -5.50 6.38
CA TRP A 54 6.80 -4.67 7.17
C TRP A 54 7.51 -3.59 6.34
N ARG A 55 8.06 -3.94 5.17
CA ARG A 55 8.70 -2.96 4.27
C ARG A 55 7.72 -1.89 3.80
N ARG A 56 6.47 -2.27 3.49
CA ARG A 56 5.41 -1.32 3.12
C ARG A 56 5.02 -0.43 4.30
N MET A 57 4.81 -1.00 5.48
CA MET A 57 4.50 -0.24 6.70
C MET A 57 5.59 0.79 7.02
N LYS A 58 6.87 0.41 6.92
CA LYS A 58 8.02 1.30 7.12
C LYS A 58 8.07 2.42 6.06
N ARG A 59 7.78 2.09 4.79
CA ARG A 59 7.73 3.06 3.69
C ARG A 59 6.61 4.09 3.88
N PHE A 60 5.48 3.67 4.43
CA PHE A 60 4.30 4.51 4.67
C PHE A 60 4.25 5.09 6.09
N ARG A 61 5.27 4.86 6.93
CA ARG A 61 5.36 5.33 8.33
C ARG A 61 4.14 4.90 9.19
N ILE A 62 3.66 3.68 8.98
CA ILE A 62 2.47 3.11 9.68
C ILE A 62 2.86 2.35 10.96
N GLU A 63 4.16 2.17 11.19
CA GLU A 63 4.77 1.27 12.17
C GLU A 63 4.54 1.62 13.66
N GLY A 64 3.77 2.66 13.97
CA GLY A 64 3.46 3.08 15.33
C GLY A 64 2.05 3.64 15.52
N LEU A 65 1.13 3.43 14.57
CA LEU A 65 -0.25 3.86 14.78
C LEU A 65 -0.92 2.92 15.78
N PRO A 66 -1.50 3.44 16.88
CA PRO A 66 -2.36 2.64 17.74
C PRO A 66 -3.53 2.17 16.88
N VAL A 67 -3.53 0.90 16.54
CA VAL A 67 -4.73 0.21 16.07
C VAL A 67 -5.59 0.06 17.31
N GLU A 68 -6.37 1.10 17.61
CA GLU A 68 -7.31 1.09 18.71
C GLU A 68 -8.32 -0.04 18.46
N SER A 69 -8.19 -1.10 19.25
CA SER A 69 -9.22 -2.11 19.43
C SER A 69 -10.32 -1.45 20.27
N HIS A 70 -11.48 -1.19 19.67
CA HIS A 70 -12.70 -0.83 20.41
C HIS A 70 -13.31 -2.06 21.06
#